data_AF-A0A9D4WGL4-F1
#
_entry.id   AF-A0A9D4WGL4-F1
#
_cell.length_a   1.000
_cell.length_b   1.000
_cell.length_c   1.000
_cell.angle_alpha   90.00
_cell.angle_beta   90.00
_cell.angle_gamma   90.00
#
_symmetry.space_group_name_H-M   'P 1'
#
loop_
_entity.id
_entity.type
_entity.pdbx_description
1 polymer ?
#
loop_
_entity_poly.entity_id
_entity_poly.type
_entity_poly.pdbx_seq_one_letter_code
_entity_poly.pdbx_strand_id
1 'polypeptide(L)'
;MMSIVKRRGFKQTLDRATHLINRSPLLLQGKENCKMISSTTGLGSNFFQVHEAVTKLTKDGQESVLNASLTYLNEKAKLKAKIARGLLGGAIATPTLLGVPLGHNASYHEGVLFAPPRIRKAIWDGSKYSTTEEGKNLIDPRVFADVGDVPIQDMQNLGVNEARLMDFISDSVKIVMDHTPLRPLILGGDHSVSYPVVRAISEKLGGPIDILHFDAHPDLYENFEDNYYSHASQFAQIVEGKHVNRLVQVGIRSITAQARQHGEKYGIEIHEMRNFAKERDYLENLALGTSEGVKGVYVSINVNSLDPAYAHGVSHIESGGLSLRDVLNILHNLKGNIVGGGVVEYNPQRDATNNMSALVTAKLVKELAAKISK
;
A
#
# COMPACT_ATOMS: atom_id res chain seq x y z
N MET A 1 12.93 -16.81 56.14
CA MET A 1 14.07 -16.46 55.24
C MET A 1 13.92 -17.00 53.81
N MET A 2 13.36 -18.20 53.58
CA MET A 2 13.15 -18.79 52.23
C MET A 2 12.17 -18.06 51.29
N SER A 3 11.23 -17.23 51.78
CA SER A 3 10.25 -16.52 50.92
C SER A 3 10.81 -15.23 50.29
N ILE A 4 11.82 -14.61 50.92
CA ILE A 4 12.43 -13.35 50.45
C ILE A 4 13.44 -13.63 49.32
N VAL A 5 14.17 -14.74 49.40
CA VAL A 5 15.12 -15.17 48.37
C VAL A 5 14.41 -15.57 47.07
N LYS A 6 13.27 -16.28 47.15
CA LYS A 6 12.43 -16.60 45.98
C LYS A 6 11.83 -15.35 45.31
N ARG A 7 11.38 -14.36 46.09
CA ARG A 7 10.86 -13.09 45.55
C ARG A 7 11.94 -12.22 44.90
N ARG A 8 13.16 -12.21 45.44
CA ARG A 8 14.31 -11.51 44.81
C ARG A 8 14.75 -12.16 43.50
N GLY A 9 14.79 -13.49 43.45
CA GLY A 9 15.07 -14.23 42.21
C GLY A 9 14.00 -13.98 41.13
N PHE A 10 12.72 -14.01 41.51
CA PHE A 10 11.62 -13.71 40.59
C PHE A 10 11.70 -12.26 40.07
N LYS A 11 12.00 -11.28 40.93
CA LYS A 11 12.15 -9.88 40.54
C LYS A 11 13.35 -9.65 39.62
N GLN A 12 14.52 -10.26 39.88
CA GLN A 12 15.67 -10.18 38.97
C GLN A 12 15.43 -10.84 37.62
N THR A 13 14.71 -11.96 37.58
CA THR A 13 14.30 -12.61 36.32
C THR A 13 13.29 -11.76 35.57
N LEU A 14 12.35 -11.13 36.27
CA LEU A 14 11.37 -10.19 35.70
C LEU A 14 12.07 -8.93 35.17
N ASP A 15 13.02 -8.36 35.90
CA ASP A 15 13.77 -7.16 35.49
C ASP A 15 14.67 -7.46 34.28
N ARG A 16 15.33 -8.64 34.24
CA ARG A 16 16.08 -9.09 33.04
C ARG A 16 15.15 -9.38 31.85
N ALA A 17 14.00 -9.99 32.08
CA ALA A 17 13.00 -10.22 31.03
C ALA A 17 12.46 -8.88 30.51
N THR A 18 12.14 -7.93 31.39
CA THR A 18 11.63 -6.58 31.03
C THR A 18 12.67 -5.77 30.28
N HIS A 19 13.95 -5.88 30.67
CA HIS A 19 15.04 -5.22 29.95
C HIS A 19 15.31 -5.84 28.57
N LEU A 20 15.05 -7.14 28.39
CA LEU A 20 15.10 -7.83 27.09
C LEU A 20 13.87 -7.54 26.22
N ILE A 21 12.68 -7.39 26.82
CA ILE A 21 11.41 -7.05 26.14
C ILE A 21 11.48 -5.65 25.52
N ASN A 22 12.10 -4.67 26.19
CA ASN A 22 12.21 -3.30 25.68
C ASN A 22 13.31 -3.08 24.63
N ARG A 23 14.11 -4.10 24.25
CA ARG A 23 15.26 -3.91 23.36
C ARG A 23 15.42 -4.90 22.20
N SER A 24 14.57 -5.93 22.08
CA SER A 24 14.78 -6.96 21.06
C SER A 24 13.48 -7.35 20.32
N PRO A 25 13.43 -7.21 18.98
CA PRO A 25 12.40 -7.83 18.12
C PRO A 25 12.44 -9.38 18.12
N LEU A 26 13.44 -9.99 18.76
CA LEU A 26 13.76 -11.42 18.71
C LEU A 26 12.88 -12.33 19.59
N LEU A 27 11.81 -11.83 20.21
CA LEU A 27 10.96 -12.64 21.11
C LEU A 27 10.21 -13.79 20.42
N LEU A 28 10.16 -13.82 19.08
CA LEU A 28 9.49 -14.87 18.31
C LEU A 28 10.33 -16.16 18.13
N GLN A 29 11.64 -16.14 18.43
CA GLN A 29 12.50 -17.36 18.37
C GLN A 29 12.57 -18.11 19.72
N GLY A 30 11.67 -17.83 20.66
CA GLY A 30 11.77 -18.24 22.07
C GLY A 30 11.65 -19.74 22.37
N LYS A 31 11.11 -20.59 21.48
CA LYS A 31 10.87 -22.01 21.80
C LYS A 31 12.16 -22.85 21.94
N GLU A 32 13.16 -22.60 21.10
CA GLU A 32 14.42 -23.37 21.14
C GLU A 32 15.33 -22.90 22.29
N ASN A 33 15.40 -21.59 22.53
CA ASN A 33 16.14 -21.01 23.65
C ASN A 33 15.55 -21.41 25.01
N CYS A 34 14.23 -21.55 25.12
CA CYS A 34 13.58 -22.04 26.35
C CYS A 34 13.95 -23.48 26.70
N LYS A 35 14.14 -24.37 25.72
CA LYS A 35 14.55 -25.76 25.97
C LYS A 35 15.97 -25.83 26.57
N MET A 36 16.91 -25.06 26.03
CA MET A 36 18.29 -24.98 26.53
C MET A 36 18.42 -24.43 27.96
N ILE A 37 17.59 -23.44 28.34
CA ILE A 37 17.63 -22.85 29.69
C ILE A 37 16.97 -23.78 30.72
N SER A 38 15.98 -24.56 30.30
CA SER A 38 15.28 -25.52 31.16
C SER A 38 16.16 -26.69 31.61
N SER A 39 17.08 -27.16 30.76
CA SER A 39 17.96 -28.30 31.05
C SER A 39 19.12 -27.98 31.99
N THR A 40 19.42 -26.70 32.21
CA THR A 40 20.63 -26.26 32.95
C THR A 40 20.35 -25.70 34.34
N THR A 41 19.11 -25.33 34.69
CA THR A 41 18.84 -24.52 35.91
C THR A 41 17.68 -24.97 36.80
N GLY A 42 16.85 -25.95 36.38
CA GLY A 42 15.67 -26.36 37.15
C GLY A 42 14.56 -25.28 37.27
N LEU A 43 14.69 -24.15 36.56
CA LEU A 43 13.76 -23.01 36.55
C LEU A 43 12.77 -23.04 35.35
N GLY A 44 12.77 -24.13 34.58
CA GLY A 44 12.11 -24.22 33.27
C GLY A 44 10.59 -23.95 33.28
N SER A 45 9.86 -24.41 34.29
CA SER A 45 8.40 -24.21 34.38
C SER A 45 8.01 -22.75 34.60
N ASN A 46 8.72 -22.04 35.49
CA ASN A 46 8.45 -20.63 35.78
C ASN A 46 8.85 -19.73 34.61
N PHE A 47 9.93 -20.04 33.90
CA PHE A 47 10.36 -19.27 32.72
C PHE A 47 9.38 -19.44 31.55
N PHE A 48 8.91 -20.67 31.33
CA PHE A 48 7.92 -20.96 30.29
C PHE A 48 6.58 -20.24 30.57
N GLN A 49 6.08 -20.29 31.81
CA GLN A 49 4.86 -19.57 32.21
C GLN A 49 5.00 -18.05 32.07
N VAL A 50 6.15 -17.47 32.43
CA VAL A 50 6.42 -16.04 32.24
C VAL A 50 6.46 -15.68 30.75
N HIS A 51 7.12 -16.50 29.92
CA HIS A 51 7.18 -16.29 28.47
C HIS A 51 5.79 -16.35 27.81
N GLU A 52 4.95 -17.33 28.19
CA GLU A 52 3.57 -17.43 27.71
C GLU A 52 2.74 -16.22 28.15
N ALA A 53 2.86 -15.80 29.42
CA ALA A 53 2.16 -14.62 29.93
C ALA A 53 2.57 -13.33 29.21
N VAL A 54 3.88 -13.11 29.00
CA VAL A 54 4.39 -11.95 28.26
C VAL A 54 3.93 -11.98 26.80
N THR A 55 4.00 -13.14 26.15
CA THR A 55 3.54 -13.30 24.76
C THR A 55 2.05 -12.99 24.64
N LYS A 56 1.23 -13.47 25.56
CA LYS A 56 -0.20 -13.17 25.60
C LYS A 56 -0.46 -11.68 25.81
N LEU A 57 0.18 -11.07 26.81
CA LEU A 57 0.02 -9.64 27.10
C LEU A 57 0.45 -8.77 25.91
N THR A 58 1.51 -9.18 25.20
CA THR A 58 1.99 -8.49 24.00
C THR A 58 0.96 -8.59 22.87
N LYS A 59 0.39 -9.77 22.61
CA LYS A 59 -0.66 -9.95 21.61
C LYS A 59 -1.93 -9.17 21.94
N ASP A 60 -2.37 -9.21 23.21
CA ASP A 60 -3.55 -8.46 23.66
C ASP A 60 -3.32 -6.93 23.53
N GLY A 61 -2.10 -6.47 23.84
CA GLY A 61 -1.67 -5.09 23.65
C GLY A 61 -1.62 -4.67 22.18
N GLN A 62 -1.04 -5.51 21.31
CA GLN A 62 -1.02 -5.31 19.85
C GLN A 62 -2.45 -5.11 19.33
N GLU A 63 -3.35 -6.08 19.56
CA GLU A 63 -4.73 -5.99 19.07
C GLU A 63 -5.49 -4.78 19.61
N SER A 64 -5.22 -4.37 20.85
CA SER A 64 -5.82 -3.15 21.41
C SER A 64 -5.40 -1.89 20.64
N VAL A 65 -4.13 -1.75 20.29
CA VAL A 65 -3.63 -0.61 19.49
C VAL A 65 -4.16 -0.67 18.06
N LEU A 66 -4.20 -1.87 17.46
CA LEU A 66 -4.76 -2.05 16.11
C LEU A 66 -6.24 -1.65 16.07
N ASN A 67 -7.05 -2.13 17.02
CA ASN A 67 -8.47 -1.78 17.09
C ASN A 67 -8.70 -0.28 17.30
N ALA A 68 -7.90 0.37 18.15
CA ALA A 68 -7.96 1.81 18.34
C ALA A 68 -7.62 2.57 17.05
N SER A 69 -6.62 2.10 16.30
CA SER A 69 -6.19 2.68 15.02
C SER A 69 -7.28 2.57 13.95
N LEU A 70 -7.92 1.40 13.80
CA LEU A 70 -9.06 1.21 12.91
C LEU A 70 -10.27 2.05 13.33
N THR A 71 -10.53 2.16 14.64
CA THR A 71 -11.62 3.00 15.16
C THR A 71 -11.40 4.47 14.80
N TYR A 72 -10.17 4.98 14.96
CA TYR A 72 -9.81 6.34 14.59
C TYR A 72 -10.00 6.59 13.09
N LEU A 73 -9.52 5.68 12.24
CA LEU A 73 -9.71 5.76 10.80
C LEU A 73 -11.20 5.74 10.41
N ASN A 74 -11.99 4.87 11.03
CA ASN A 74 -13.43 4.76 10.80
C ASN A 74 -14.18 6.06 11.13
N GLU A 75 -13.88 6.71 12.26
CA GLU A 75 -14.51 7.98 12.60
C GLU A 75 -14.10 9.11 11.63
N LYS A 76 -12.86 9.11 11.12
CA LYS A 76 -12.45 10.02 10.04
C LYS A 76 -13.22 9.76 8.74
N ALA A 77 -13.30 8.51 8.29
CA ALA A 77 -14.02 8.12 7.08
C ALA A 77 -15.51 8.51 7.18
N LYS A 78 -16.14 8.19 8.32
CA LYS A 78 -17.52 8.58 8.63
C LYS A 78 -17.75 10.08 8.57
N LEU A 79 -16.83 10.88 9.11
CA LEU A 79 -16.90 12.35 9.03
C LEU A 79 -16.82 12.83 7.58
N LYS A 80 -15.85 12.34 6.80
CA LYS A 80 -15.69 12.73 5.39
C LYS A 80 -16.90 12.35 4.55
N ALA A 81 -17.46 11.17 4.75
CA ALA A 81 -18.66 10.74 4.05
C ALA A 81 -19.89 11.57 4.45
N LYS A 82 -20.04 11.95 5.72
CA LYS A 82 -21.09 12.89 6.16
C LYS A 82 -20.96 14.25 5.48
N ILE A 83 -19.74 14.77 5.34
CA ILE A 83 -19.47 16.05 4.65
C ILE A 83 -19.85 15.93 3.17
N ALA A 84 -19.38 14.89 2.47
CA ALA A 84 -19.65 14.68 1.06
C ALA A 84 -21.16 14.51 0.77
N ARG A 85 -21.89 13.79 1.63
CA ARG A 85 -23.35 13.60 1.48
C ARG A 85 -24.17 14.82 1.92
N GLY A 86 -23.85 15.38 3.09
CA GLY A 86 -24.75 16.27 3.84
C GLY A 86 -24.62 17.76 3.53
N LEU A 87 -23.44 18.24 3.12
CA LEU A 87 -23.24 19.67 2.86
C LEU A 87 -23.56 20.06 1.42
N LEU A 88 -23.34 19.15 0.45
CA LEU A 88 -23.38 19.50 -0.97
C LEU A 88 -24.20 18.53 -1.83
N GLY A 89 -24.52 17.32 -1.34
CA GLY A 89 -25.28 16.30 -2.07
C GLY A 89 -24.67 15.89 -3.43
N GLY A 90 -25.26 14.89 -4.08
CA GLY A 90 -25.03 14.60 -5.50
C GLY A 90 -23.75 13.84 -5.87
N ALA A 91 -22.83 13.57 -4.93
CA ALA A 91 -21.66 12.74 -5.22
C ALA A 91 -22.01 11.25 -5.24
N ILE A 92 -21.72 10.57 -6.35
CA ILE A 92 -21.81 9.12 -6.52
C ILE A 92 -20.50 8.46 -6.07
N ALA A 93 -19.37 9.14 -6.28
CA ALA A 93 -18.05 8.68 -5.88
C ALA A 93 -17.16 9.86 -5.45
N THR A 94 -16.50 9.71 -4.30
CA THR A 94 -15.53 10.67 -3.78
C THR A 94 -14.19 9.94 -3.54
N PRO A 95 -13.14 10.19 -4.34
CA PRO A 95 -11.82 9.63 -4.07
C PRO A 95 -11.32 10.15 -2.73
N THR A 96 -10.82 9.22 -1.92
CA THR A 96 -10.44 9.48 -0.54
C THR A 96 -9.03 8.98 -0.32
N LEU A 97 -8.11 9.90 -0.04
CA LEU A 97 -6.73 9.58 0.26
C LEU A 97 -6.63 8.70 1.51
N LEU A 98 -5.96 7.57 1.37
CA LEU A 98 -5.48 6.73 2.45
C LEU A 98 -3.99 6.50 2.21
N GLY A 99 -3.12 7.04 3.07
CA GLY A 99 -1.69 6.81 2.93
C GLY A 99 -1.25 5.54 3.64
N VAL A 100 -0.34 4.81 3.01
CA VAL A 100 0.22 3.56 3.51
C VAL A 100 1.73 3.69 3.48
N PRO A 101 2.36 4.33 4.49
CA PRO A 101 3.80 4.60 4.53
C PRO A 101 4.63 3.34 4.81
N LEU A 102 4.56 2.36 3.92
CA LEU A 102 5.28 1.08 3.98
C LEU A 102 6.51 1.14 3.07
N GLY A 103 7.66 0.66 3.50
CA GLY A 103 8.87 0.69 2.64
C GLY A 103 9.82 -0.50 2.80
N HIS A 104 9.60 -1.37 3.78
CA HIS A 104 10.52 -2.46 4.11
C HIS A 104 10.37 -3.68 3.20
N ASN A 105 9.41 -3.66 2.27
CA ASN A 105 9.29 -4.67 1.22
C ASN A 105 9.97 -4.22 -0.09
N ALA A 106 10.57 -3.02 -0.11
CA ALA A 106 11.39 -2.54 -1.22
C ALA A 106 12.74 -3.27 -1.28
N SER A 107 13.16 -3.65 -2.48
CA SER A 107 14.41 -4.39 -2.71
C SER A 107 15.69 -3.54 -2.67
N TYR A 108 15.57 -2.21 -2.81
CA TYR A 108 16.74 -1.33 -2.88
C TYR A 108 16.76 -0.21 -1.85
N HIS A 109 15.68 0.57 -1.74
CA HIS A 109 15.67 1.75 -0.87
C HIS A 109 14.27 2.03 -0.29
N GLU A 110 14.16 2.06 1.04
CA GLU A 110 12.89 2.16 1.77
C GLU A 110 12.32 3.59 1.86
N GLY A 111 13.03 4.59 1.33
CA GLY A 111 12.66 6.01 1.41
C GLY A 111 11.25 6.37 0.92
N VAL A 112 10.61 5.48 0.18
CA VAL A 112 9.19 5.54 -0.21
C VAL A 112 8.23 5.60 0.99
N LEU A 113 8.62 5.11 2.16
CA LEU A 113 7.81 5.23 3.39
C LEU A 113 7.52 6.70 3.77
N PHE A 114 8.36 7.64 3.34
CA PHE A 114 8.17 9.08 3.59
C PHE A 114 7.26 9.77 2.57
N ALA A 115 6.75 9.05 1.58
CA ALA A 115 6.01 9.61 0.44
C ALA A 115 4.67 10.25 0.81
N PRO A 116 3.76 9.62 1.58
CA PRO A 116 2.39 10.11 1.70
C PRO A 116 2.28 11.56 2.21
N PRO A 117 3.01 12.00 3.26
CA PRO A 117 2.97 13.39 3.71
C PRO A 117 3.54 14.37 2.67
N ARG A 118 4.56 13.96 1.91
CA ARG A 118 5.20 14.79 0.89
C ARG A 118 4.31 14.99 -0.33
N ILE A 119 3.58 13.96 -0.74
CA ILE A 119 2.59 14.04 -1.81
C ILE A 119 1.45 14.98 -1.41
N ARG A 120 0.92 14.84 -0.18
CA ARG A 120 -0.11 15.76 0.33
C ARG A 120 0.34 17.22 0.31
N LYS A 121 1.57 17.49 0.76
CA LYS A 121 2.14 18.84 0.69
C LYS A 121 2.19 19.36 -0.75
N ALA A 122 2.60 18.51 -1.70
CA ALA A 122 2.71 18.88 -3.11
C ALA A 122 1.34 19.09 -3.80
N ILE A 123 0.28 18.37 -3.39
CA ILE A 123 -1.09 18.57 -3.89
C ILE A 123 -1.60 19.99 -3.57
N TRP A 124 -1.27 20.48 -2.37
CA TRP A 124 -1.70 21.80 -1.87
C TRP A 124 -0.60 22.86 -1.94
N ASP A 125 0.42 22.65 -2.78
CA ASP A 125 1.50 23.61 -2.95
C ASP A 125 0.98 24.93 -3.54
N GLY A 126 1.39 26.06 -2.96
CA GLY A 126 0.90 27.39 -3.34
C GLY A 126 1.23 27.81 -4.78
N SER A 127 2.15 27.12 -5.45
CA SER A 127 2.42 27.33 -6.88
C SER A 127 1.40 26.65 -7.80
N LYS A 128 0.46 25.87 -7.26
CA LYS A 128 -0.52 25.06 -8.01
C LYS A 128 -1.94 25.52 -7.73
N TYR A 129 -2.78 25.44 -8.76
CA TYR A 129 -4.22 25.57 -8.58
C TYR A 129 -4.83 24.29 -8.01
N SER A 130 -5.93 24.42 -7.28
CA SER A 130 -6.72 23.28 -6.78
C SER A 130 -7.53 22.55 -7.87
N THR A 131 -7.52 23.05 -9.11
CA THR A 131 -8.24 22.46 -10.25
C THR A 131 -7.43 21.38 -10.96
N THR A 132 -8.11 20.34 -11.44
CA THR A 132 -7.55 19.27 -12.31
C THR A 132 -7.56 19.73 -13.78
N GLU A 133 -6.90 18.99 -14.69
CA GLU A 133 -6.91 19.34 -16.12
C GLU A 133 -8.33 19.31 -16.73
N GLU A 134 -9.17 18.36 -16.30
CA GLU A 134 -10.59 18.27 -16.70
C GLU A 134 -11.50 19.27 -15.93
N GLY A 135 -10.93 20.14 -15.09
CA GLY A 135 -11.65 21.26 -14.46
C GLY A 135 -12.36 20.96 -13.14
N LYS A 136 -12.13 19.81 -12.51
CA LYS A 136 -12.67 19.50 -11.16
C LYS A 136 -11.86 20.22 -10.09
N ASN A 137 -12.52 20.78 -9.08
CA ASN A 137 -11.86 21.50 -7.99
C ASN A 137 -11.70 20.61 -6.75
N LEU A 138 -10.46 20.33 -6.34
CA LEU A 138 -10.18 19.48 -5.17
C LEU A 138 -10.61 20.09 -3.83
N ILE A 139 -10.87 21.40 -3.76
CA ILE A 139 -11.39 22.02 -2.52
C ILE A 139 -12.81 21.50 -2.24
N ASP A 140 -13.54 21.07 -3.27
CA ASP A 140 -14.85 20.46 -3.10
C ASP A 140 -14.72 19.06 -2.45
N PRO A 141 -15.29 18.84 -1.25
CA PRO A 141 -15.17 17.57 -0.56
C PRO A 141 -15.89 16.41 -1.26
N ARG A 142 -16.71 16.67 -2.29
CA ARG A 142 -17.27 15.64 -3.18
C ARG A 142 -16.26 15.13 -4.19
N VAL A 143 -15.29 15.97 -4.56
CA VAL A 143 -14.24 15.69 -5.53
C VAL A 143 -13.02 15.07 -4.87
N PHE A 144 -12.76 15.40 -3.60
CA PHE A 144 -11.55 14.95 -2.92
C PHE A 144 -11.72 14.90 -1.41
N ALA A 145 -11.31 13.79 -0.80
CA ALA A 145 -11.26 13.64 0.65
C ALA A 145 -9.94 13.01 1.08
N ASP A 146 -9.66 13.05 2.39
CA ASP A 146 -8.44 12.50 2.97
C ASP A 146 -8.73 11.97 4.38
N VAL A 147 -8.42 10.70 4.63
CA VAL A 147 -8.58 10.03 5.92
C VAL A 147 -7.25 9.83 6.65
N GLY A 148 -6.14 10.34 6.11
CA GLY A 148 -4.81 10.27 6.71
C GLY A 148 -4.09 8.97 6.40
N ASP A 149 -3.20 8.57 7.31
CA ASP A 149 -2.25 7.47 7.10
C ASP A 149 -2.54 6.29 8.02
N VAL A 150 -2.29 5.10 7.50
CA VAL A 150 -2.18 3.86 8.29
C VAL A 150 -0.92 3.95 9.16
N PRO A 151 -0.98 3.63 10.48
CA PRO A 151 0.15 3.78 11.39
C PRO A 151 1.15 2.61 11.27
N ILE A 152 1.72 2.40 10.08
CA ILE A 152 2.60 1.27 9.75
C ILE A 152 3.77 1.13 10.73
N GLN A 153 4.47 2.24 11.01
CA GLN A 153 5.66 2.23 11.88
C GLN A 153 5.31 1.85 13.32
N ASP A 154 4.15 2.29 13.83
CA ASP A 154 3.70 1.92 15.17
C ASP A 154 3.46 0.40 15.25
N MET A 155 2.85 -0.18 14.21
CA MET A 155 2.61 -1.62 14.15
C MET A 155 3.91 -2.43 14.12
N GLN A 156 4.89 -1.99 13.33
CA GLN A 156 6.22 -2.59 13.28
C GLN A 156 6.93 -2.51 14.64
N ASN A 157 6.87 -1.35 15.30
CA ASN A 157 7.44 -1.14 16.64
C ASN A 157 6.78 -2.03 17.70
N LEU A 158 5.50 -2.37 17.52
CA LEU A 158 4.77 -3.30 18.38
C LEU A 158 5.10 -4.77 18.08
N GLY A 159 5.88 -5.08 17.04
CA GLY A 159 6.20 -6.45 16.64
C GLY A 159 5.04 -7.18 15.97
N VAL A 160 4.14 -6.45 15.31
CA VAL A 160 3.10 -7.04 14.46
C VAL A 160 3.77 -7.69 13.26
N ASN A 161 3.41 -8.95 12.97
CA ASN A 161 3.98 -9.66 11.83
C ASN A 161 3.41 -9.16 10.48
N GLU A 162 4.12 -9.48 9.40
CA GLU A 162 3.81 -8.98 8.06
C GLU A 162 2.41 -9.36 7.58
N ALA A 163 1.97 -10.60 7.80
CA ALA A 163 0.63 -11.03 7.37
C ALA A 163 -0.47 -10.22 8.07
N ARG A 164 -0.36 -10.01 9.39
CA ARG A 164 -1.32 -9.18 10.14
C ARG A 164 -1.26 -7.71 9.73
N LEU A 165 -0.07 -7.21 9.38
CA LEU A 165 0.10 -5.85 8.83
C LEU A 165 -0.64 -5.70 7.50
N MET A 166 -0.49 -6.66 6.59
CA MET A 166 -1.19 -6.68 5.30
C MET A 166 -2.71 -6.78 5.47
N ASP A 167 -3.18 -7.59 6.42
CA ASP A 167 -4.60 -7.66 6.78
C ASP A 167 -5.12 -6.32 7.31
N PHE A 168 -4.33 -5.62 8.14
CA PHE A 168 -4.70 -4.30 8.65
C PHE A 168 -4.83 -3.26 7.53
N ILE A 169 -3.96 -3.31 6.52
CA ILE A 169 -4.08 -2.45 5.33
C ILE A 169 -5.38 -2.78 4.59
N SER A 170 -5.69 -4.06 4.39
CA SER A 170 -6.97 -4.49 3.80
C SER A 170 -8.19 -3.99 4.59
N ASP A 171 -8.17 -4.10 5.92
CA ASP A 171 -9.23 -3.61 6.81
C ASP A 171 -9.38 -2.09 6.72
N SER A 172 -8.27 -1.36 6.65
CA SER A 172 -8.26 0.10 6.49
C SER A 172 -8.91 0.54 5.17
N VAL A 173 -8.67 -0.19 4.08
CA VAL A 173 -9.32 0.04 2.78
C VAL A 173 -10.82 -0.25 2.85
N LYS A 174 -11.22 -1.37 3.47
CA LYS A 174 -12.63 -1.75 3.66
C LYS A 174 -13.38 -0.68 4.46
N ILE A 175 -12.78 -0.13 5.51
CA ILE A 175 -13.35 0.97 6.30
C ILE A 175 -13.66 2.17 5.42
N VAL A 176 -12.76 2.58 4.51
CA VAL A 176 -13.05 3.69 3.58
C VAL A 176 -14.26 3.35 2.71
N MET A 177 -14.33 2.13 2.17
CA MET A 177 -15.42 1.67 1.29
C MET A 177 -16.75 1.47 2.01
N ASP A 178 -16.76 1.26 3.33
CA ASP A 178 -17.98 1.14 4.15
C ASP A 178 -18.79 2.44 4.23
N HIS A 179 -18.15 3.58 3.93
CA HIS A 179 -18.77 4.88 4.00
C HIS A 179 -19.04 5.47 2.60
N THR A 180 -20.14 5.12 1.97
CA THR A 180 -20.57 5.73 0.68
C THR A 180 -20.63 7.26 0.76
N PRO A 181 -20.15 8.04 -0.23
CA PRO A 181 -19.68 7.65 -1.55
C PRO A 181 -18.16 7.48 -1.65
N LEU A 182 -17.45 7.26 -0.53
CA LEU A 182 -15.99 7.25 -0.54
C LEU A 182 -15.44 6.07 -1.36
N ARG A 183 -14.39 6.33 -2.14
CA ARG A 183 -13.60 5.32 -2.87
C ARG A 183 -12.11 5.47 -2.49
N PRO A 184 -11.38 4.38 -2.24
CA PRO A 184 -9.99 4.47 -1.81
C PRO A 184 -9.07 4.98 -2.92
N LEU A 185 -8.26 5.98 -2.59
CA LEU A 185 -7.16 6.48 -3.41
C LEU A 185 -5.87 6.39 -2.58
N ILE A 186 -5.02 5.42 -2.88
CA ILE A 186 -3.88 5.07 -2.03
C ILE A 186 -2.70 5.99 -2.33
N LEU A 187 -2.12 6.58 -1.28
CA LEU A 187 -0.77 7.13 -1.34
C LEU A 187 0.17 6.07 -0.79
N GLY A 188 0.86 5.39 -1.68
CA GLY A 188 1.74 4.29 -1.30
C GLY A 188 2.97 4.76 -0.54
N GLY A 189 3.65 3.77 0.01
CA GLY A 189 5.09 3.72 -0.01
C GLY A 189 5.51 2.77 -1.14
N ASP A 190 6.14 1.65 -0.84
CA ASP A 190 6.54 0.66 -1.85
C ASP A 190 5.33 -0.01 -2.51
N HIS A 191 5.56 -0.70 -3.63
CA HIS A 191 4.49 -1.27 -4.45
C HIS A 191 3.80 -2.50 -3.80
N SER A 192 4.34 -3.07 -2.72
CA SER A 192 3.73 -4.23 -2.06
C SER A 192 2.33 -3.95 -1.52
N VAL A 193 2.05 -2.67 -1.19
CA VAL A 193 0.74 -2.21 -0.69
C VAL A 193 -0.40 -2.50 -1.67
N SER A 194 -0.12 -2.66 -2.96
CA SER A 194 -1.15 -2.95 -3.97
C SER A 194 -1.82 -4.31 -3.74
N TYR A 195 -1.11 -5.32 -3.22
CA TYR A 195 -1.71 -6.64 -2.91
C TYR A 195 -2.87 -6.55 -1.91
N PRO A 196 -2.67 -6.09 -0.65
CA PRO A 196 -3.75 -6.02 0.32
C PRO A 196 -4.87 -5.03 -0.08
N VAL A 197 -4.55 -3.99 -0.85
CA VAL A 197 -5.54 -3.02 -1.35
C VAL A 197 -6.46 -3.65 -2.39
N VAL A 198 -5.89 -4.29 -3.42
CA VAL A 198 -6.67 -4.94 -4.49
C VAL A 198 -7.51 -6.08 -3.93
N ARG A 199 -6.93 -6.90 -3.04
CA ARG A 199 -7.66 -7.95 -2.29
C ARG A 199 -8.87 -7.37 -1.58
N ALA A 200 -8.70 -6.30 -0.81
CA ALA A 200 -9.79 -5.66 -0.07
C ALA A 200 -10.91 -5.12 -0.98
N ILE A 201 -10.55 -4.47 -2.09
CA ILE A 201 -11.52 -3.93 -3.05
C ILE A 201 -12.30 -5.07 -3.71
N SER A 202 -11.63 -6.11 -4.19
CA SER A 202 -12.25 -7.27 -4.83
C SER A 202 -13.21 -7.99 -3.88
N GLU A 203 -12.78 -8.25 -2.64
CA GLU A 203 -13.62 -8.86 -1.60
C GLU A 203 -14.84 -8.00 -1.28
N LYS A 204 -14.66 -6.68 -1.12
CA LYS A 204 -15.75 -5.77 -0.74
C LYS A 204 -16.81 -5.63 -1.84
N LEU A 205 -16.39 -5.71 -3.10
CA LEU A 205 -17.29 -5.65 -4.25
C LEU A 205 -17.86 -7.03 -4.64
N GLY A 206 -17.37 -8.11 -4.03
CA GLY A 206 -17.84 -9.47 -4.25
C GLY A 206 -17.49 -10.02 -5.63
N GLY A 207 -16.30 -9.73 -6.16
CA GLY A 207 -15.84 -10.27 -7.44
C GLY A 207 -14.53 -9.67 -7.95
N PRO A 208 -14.00 -10.18 -9.07
CA PRO A 208 -12.76 -9.68 -9.64
C PRO A 208 -12.93 -8.27 -10.21
N ILE A 209 -11.82 -7.56 -10.34
CA ILE A 209 -11.72 -6.25 -11.00
C ILE A 209 -10.76 -6.34 -12.18
N ASP A 210 -10.82 -5.39 -13.11
CA ASP A 210 -9.73 -5.19 -14.07
C ASP A 210 -8.72 -4.21 -13.49
N ILE A 211 -7.46 -4.34 -13.87
CA ILE A 211 -6.37 -3.48 -13.40
C ILE A 211 -5.65 -2.85 -14.59
N LEU A 212 -5.51 -1.53 -14.53
CA LEU A 212 -4.53 -0.79 -15.32
C LEU A 212 -3.33 -0.48 -14.43
N HIS A 213 -2.16 -0.96 -14.83
CA HIS A 213 -0.93 -0.90 -14.05
C HIS A 213 0.15 -0.17 -14.86
N PHE A 214 0.57 1.01 -14.40
CA PHE A 214 1.68 1.74 -14.97
C PHE A 214 2.95 1.47 -14.17
N ASP A 215 4.00 0.92 -14.79
CA ASP A 215 5.27 0.61 -14.13
C ASP A 215 6.39 0.42 -15.15
N ALA A 216 7.65 0.55 -14.72
CA ALA A 216 8.80 0.06 -15.48
C ALA A 216 8.98 -1.47 -15.35
N HIS A 217 8.45 -2.07 -14.28
CA HIS A 217 8.64 -3.45 -13.85
C HIS A 217 7.29 -4.19 -13.83
N PRO A 218 7.27 -5.50 -14.15
CA PRO A 218 6.03 -6.25 -14.12
C PRO A 218 5.59 -6.61 -12.69
N ASP A 219 6.52 -6.68 -11.74
CA ASP A 219 6.28 -7.09 -10.35
C ASP A 219 5.55 -8.45 -10.22
N LEU A 220 6.01 -9.42 -11.03
CA LEU A 220 5.47 -10.77 -11.18
C LEU A 220 6.40 -11.87 -10.66
N TYR A 221 7.36 -11.55 -9.79
CA TYR A 221 8.14 -12.60 -9.15
C TYR A 221 7.26 -13.39 -8.19
N GLU A 222 7.25 -14.72 -8.30
CA GLU A 222 6.47 -15.58 -7.38
C GLU A 222 6.92 -15.41 -5.92
N ASN A 223 8.23 -15.24 -5.71
CA ASN A 223 8.85 -14.95 -4.42
C ASN A 223 10.21 -14.30 -4.68
N PHE A 224 10.33 -12.99 -4.48
CA PHE A 224 11.58 -12.26 -4.69
C PHE A 224 12.39 -12.21 -3.40
N GLU A 225 13.63 -12.71 -3.44
CA GLU A 225 14.57 -12.72 -2.30
C GLU A 225 13.97 -13.26 -0.98
N ASP A 226 13.21 -14.36 -1.08
CA ASP A 226 12.52 -15.01 0.04
C ASP A 226 11.52 -14.11 0.80
N ASN A 227 11.08 -13.02 0.17
CA ASN A 227 10.01 -12.17 0.68
C ASN A 227 8.73 -12.32 -0.17
N TYR A 228 7.75 -13.06 0.37
CA TYR A 228 6.42 -13.23 -0.24
C TYR A 228 5.70 -11.89 -0.49
N TYR A 229 5.97 -10.88 0.35
CA TYR A 229 5.36 -9.56 0.26
C TYR A 229 6.26 -8.54 -0.45
N SER A 230 7.29 -8.98 -1.17
CA SER A 230 8.16 -8.08 -1.92
C SER A 230 7.37 -7.17 -2.86
N HIS A 231 7.82 -5.92 -2.98
CA HIS A 231 7.28 -4.96 -3.95
C HIS A 231 7.51 -5.35 -5.42
N ALA A 232 8.22 -6.45 -5.68
CA ALA A 232 8.43 -7.03 -7.00
C ALA A 232 7.55 -8.28 -7.24
N SER A 233 6.64 -8.59 -6.30
CA SER A 233 5.88 -9.84 -6.27
C SER A 233 4.37 -9.66 -6.24
N GLN A 234 3.86 -8.53 -5.76
CA GLN A 234 2.44 -8.29 -5.44
C GLN A 234 1.48 -8.66 -6.56
N PHE A 235 1.84 -8.47 -7.84
CA PHE A 235 0.94 -8.81 -8.93
C PHE A 235 0.86 -10.31 -9.19
N ALA A 236 1.91 -11.08 -8.88
CA ALA A 236 1.83 -12.55 -8.84
C ALA A 236 0.82 -12.99 -7.76
N GLN A 237 0.87 -12.41 -6.56
CA GLN A 237 -0.10 -12.73 -5.50
C GLN A 237 -1.53 -12.29 -5.86
N ILE A 238 -1.71 -11.14 -6.53
CA ILE A 238 -3.02 -10.65 -6.98
C ILE A 238 -3.65 -11.61 -8.00
N VAL A 239 -2.90 -12.07 -9.00
CA VAL A 239 -3.43 -12.99 -10.03
C VAL A 239 -3.70 -14.38 -9.46
N GLU A 240 -2.83 -14.88 -8.57
CA GLU A 240 -3.02 -16.16 -7.89
C GLU A 240 -4.24 -16.16 -6.96
N GLY A 241 -4.48 -15.03 -6.28
CA GLY A 241 -5.67 -14.81 -5.44
C GLY A 241 -6.99 -14.66 -6.20
N LYS A 242 -6.95 -14.65 -7.55
CA LYS A 242 -8.12 -14.47 -8.43
C LYS A 242 -8.91 -13.18 -8.15
N HIS A 243 -8.23 -12.15 -7.67
CA HIS A 243 -8.82 -10.82 -7.43
C HIS A 243 -8.95 -9.99 -8.72
N VAL A 244 -8.28 -10.41 -9.79
CA VAL A 244 -8.20 -9.70 -11.06
C VAL A 244 -8.74 -10.56 -12.21
N ASN A 245 -9.44 -9.93 -13.15
CA ASN A 245 -9.89 -10.54 -14.40
C ASN A 245 -8.94 -10.21 -15.56
N ARG A 246 -8.69 -8.92 -15.84
CA ARG A 246 -7.63 -8.45 -16.75
C ARG A 246 -6.60 -7.62 -16.00
N LEU A 247 -5.32 -7.88 -16.25
CA LEU A 247 -4.21 -7.04 -15.80
C LEU A 247 -3.49 -6.50 -17.05
N VAL A 248 -3.58 -5.19 -17.25
CA VAL A 248 -2.92 -4.47 -18.34
C VAL A 248 -1.76 -3.67 -17.77
N GLN A 249 -0.53 -4.08 -18.09
CA GLN A 249 0.70 -3.44 -17.64
C GLN A 249 1.27 -2.55 -18.74
N VAL A 250 1.57 -1.30 -18.43
CA VAL A 250 2.01 -0.28 -19.40
C VAL A 250 3.27 0.40 -18.91
N GLY A 251 4.25 0.55 -19.80
CA GLY A 251 5.53 1.19 -19.48
C GLY A 251 6.66 0.20 -19.17
N ILE A 252 6.40 -1.10 -19.31
CA ILE A 252 7.32 -2.17 -18.93
C ILE A 252 8.61 -2.08 -19.75
N ARG A 253 9.75 -2.08 -19.07
CA ARG A 253 11.07 -2.00 -19.72
C ARG A 253 12.18 -2.69 -18.93
N SER A 254 11.89 -3.15 -17.72
CA SER A 254 12.76 -4.02 -16.92
C SER A 254 12.00 -5.30 -16.60
N ILE A 255 12.21 -6.34 -17.40
CA ILE A 255 11.46 -7.61 -17.32
C ILE A 255 12.33 -8.81 -17.65
N THR A 256 12.28 -9.84 -16.81
CA THR A 256 13.02 -11.10 -16.99
C THR A 256 12.22 -12.15 -17.76
N ALA A 257 12.90 -13.20 -18.24
CA ALA A 257 12.23 -14.33 -18.90
C ALA A 257 11.22 -15.03 -17.98
N GLN A 258 11.52 -15.15 -16.68
CA GLN A 258 10.60 -15.72 -15.69
C GLN A 258 9.31 -14.91 -15.58
N ALA A 259 9.41 -13.58 -15.47
CA ALA A 259 8.24 -12.71 -15.40
C ALA A 259 7.40 -12.76 -16.70
N ARG A 260 8.03 -12.95 -17.87
CA ARG A 260 7.29 -13.17 -19.13
C ARG A 260 6.50 -14.47 -19.13
N GLN A 261 7.11 -15.57 -18.69
CA GLN A 261 6.44 -16.86 -18.58
C GLN A 261 5.27 -16.80 -17.59
N HIS A 262 5.46 -16.10 -16.47
CA HIS A 262 4.38 -15.87 -15.51
C HIS A 262 3.26 -15.01 -16.14
N GLY A 263 3.61 -13.96 -16.89
CA GLY A 263 2.69 -13.17 -17.70
C GLY A 263 1.83 -14.01 -18.65
N GLU A 264 2.47 -14.87 -19.45
CA GLU A 264 1.81 -15.79 -20.37
C GLU A 264 0.88 -16.78 -19.64
N LYS A 265 1.34 -17.36 -18.53
CA LYS A 265 0.58 -18.32 -17.70
C LYS A 265 -0.75 -17.75 -17.21
N TYR A 266 -0.79 -16.47 -16.83
CA TYR A 266 -1.98 -15.81 -16.30
C TYR A 266 -2.69 -14.90 -17.31
N GLY A 267 -2.24 -14.86 -18.56
CA GLY A 267 -2.86 -14.04 -19.62
C GLY A 267 -2.73 -12.53 -19.38
N ILE A 268 -1.62 -12.08 -18.81
CA ILE A 268 -1.36 -10.68 -18.50
C ILE A 268 -1.01 -9.91 -19.79
N GLU A 269 -1.64 -8.76 -20.01
CA GLU A 269 -1.36 -7.88 -21.15
C GLU A 269 -0.14 -6.99 -20.81
N ILE A 270 1.06 -7.42 -21.22
CA ILE A 270 2.33 -6.74 -20.91
C ILE A 270 2.74 -5.85 -22.09
N HIS A 271 2.55 -4.54 -21.96
CA HIS A 271 2.92 -3.53 -22.96
C HIS A 271 4.29 -2.92 -22.67
N GLU A 272 5.29 -3.40 -23.41
CA GLU A 272 6.67 -2.95 -23.26
C GLU A 272 6.96 -1.64 -24.00
N MET A 273 7.82 -0.80 -23.42
CA MET A 273 8.18 0.50 -24.01
C MET A 273 8.75 0.39 -25.43
N ARG A 274 9.43 -0.71 -25.77
CA ARG A 274 9.95 -0.95 -27.13
C ARG A 274 8.86 -1.03 -28.22
N ASN A 275 7.61 -1.31 -27.84
CA ASN A 275 6.47 -1.38 -28.75
C ASN A 275 5.52 -0.18 -28.60
N PHE A 276 5.77 0.73 -27.66
CA PHE A 276 4.82 1.78 -27.27
C PHE A 276 4.32 2.61 -28.45
N ALA A 277 5.19 2.98 -29.39
CA ALA A 277 4.81 3.75 -30.58
C ALA A 277 3.75 3.04 -31.45
N LYS A 278 3.77 1.71 -31.51
CA LYS A 278 2.80 0.91 -32.29
C LYS A 278 1.50 0.66 -31.51
N GLU A 279 1.60 0.61 -30.19
CA GLU A 279 0.50 0.24 -29.29
C GLU A 279 -0.22 1.47 -28.72
N ARG A 280 0.30 2.68 -28.95
CA ARG A 280 -0.20 3.94 -28.37
C ARG A 280 -1.69 4.15 -28.60
N ASP A 281 -2.17 3.94 -29.82
CA ASP A 281 -3.58 4.12 -30.15
C ASP A 281 -4.49 3.16 -29.39
N TYR A 282 -4.04 1.92 -29.18
CA TYR A 282 -4.76 0.94 -28.36
C TYR A 282 -4.80 1.38 -26.89
N LEU A 283 -3.62 1.73 -26.34
CA LEU A 283 -3.46 2.14 -24.94
C LEU A 283 -4.25 3.41 -24.60
N GLU A 284 -4.26 4.40 -25.51
CA GLU A 284 -5.04 5.63 -25.34
C GLU A 284 -6.55 5.45 -25.57
N ASN A 285 -7.03 4.24 -25.90
CA ASN A 285 -8.46 3.95 -26.10
C ASN A 285 -8.98 2.76 -25.27
N LEU A 286 -8.27 2.41 -24.18
CA LEU A 286 -8.60 1.27 -23.34
C LEU A 286 -10.02 1.34 -22.76
N ALA A 287 -10.70 0.20 -22.78
CA ALA A 287 -11.94 -0.05 -22.06
C ALA A 287 -11.76 -1.24 -21.12
N LEU A 288 -11.96 -1.00 -19.82
CA LEU A 288 -11.77 -1.98 -18.74
C LEU A 288 -13.00 -2.01 -17.83
N GLY A 289 -13.21 -3.14 -17.15
CA GLY A 289 -14.33 -3.34 -16.24
C GLY A 289 -15.67 -3.51 -16.95
N THR A 290 -15.66 -3.92 -18.22
CA THR A 290 -16.85 -4.09 -19.07
C THR A 290 -17.31 -5.54 -19.19
N SER A 291 -16.47 -6.50 -18.80
CA SER A 291 -16.80 -7.93 -18.85
C SER A 291 -17.82 -8.32 -17.79
N GLU A 292 -18.66 -9.31 -18.10
CA GLU A 292 -19.63 -9.85 -17.15
C GLU A 292 -18.94 -10.36 -15.88
N GLY A 293 -19.52 -10.05 -14.71
CA GLY A 293 -18.99 -10.45 -13.40
C GLY A 293 -17.88 -9.57 -12.84
N VAL A 294 -17.22 -8.73 -13.66
CA VAL A 294 -16.17 -7.79 -13.22
C VAL A 294 -16.80 -6.59 -12.52
N LYS A 295 -16.22 -6.19 -11.37
CA LYS A 295 -16.83 -5.19 -10.47
C LYS A 295 -16.39 -3.75 -10.73
N GLY A 296 -15.36 -3.55 -11.53
CA GLY A 296 -14.85 -2.24 -11.89
C GLY A 296 -13.37 -2.28 -12.27
N VAL A 297 -12.74 -1.11 -12.23
CA VAL A 297 -11.33 -0.91 -12.59
C VAL A 297 -10.54 -0.38 -11.40
N TYR A 298 -9.37 -0.95 -11.14
CA TYR A 298 -8.36 -0.37 -10.26
C TYR A 298 -7.18 0.15 -11.09
N VAL A 299 -6.68 1.33 -10.74
CA VAL A 299 -5.52 1.93 -11.42
C VAL A 299 -4.35 2.00 -10.45
N SER A 300 -3.26 1.26 -10.74
CA SER A 300 -2.00 1.33 -10.00
C SER A 300 -0.99 2.13 -10.81
N ILE A 301 -0.41 3.17 -10.21
CA ILE A 301 0.62 4.00 -10.85
C ILE A 301 1.88 3.94 -10.01
N ASN A 302 2.86 3.15 -10.45
CA ASN A 302 4.23 3.29 -9.99
C ASN A 302 4.84 4.53 -10.66
N VAL A 303 5.39 5.43 -9.86
CA VAL A 303 5.99 6.68 -10.37
C VAL A 303 7.17 6.40 -11.31
N ASN A 304 7.86 5.27 -11.16
CA ASN A 304 8.94 4.87 -12.07
C ASN A 304 8.45 4.45 -13.47
N SER A 305 7.13 4.35 -13.71
CA SER A 305 6.59 4.17 -15.07
C SER A 305 7.02 5.30 -16.00
N LEU A 306 7.12 6.51 -15.43
CA LEU A 306 7.65 7.68 -16.09
C LEU A 306 9.15 7.55 -16.32
N ASP A 307 9.63 8.17 -17.41
CA ASP A 307 11.06 8.32 -17.61
C ASP A 307 11.68 9.13 -16.45
N PRO A 308 12.90 8.80 -15.99
CA PRO A 308 13.61 9.56 -14.97
C PRO A 308 13.78 11.05 -15.30
N ALA A 309 13.73 11.44 -16.58
CA ALA A 309 13.69 12.85 -17.00
C ALA A 309 12.46 13.60 -16.45
N TYR A 310 11.36 12.91 -16.17
CA TYR A 310 10.14 13.47 -15.59
C TYR A 310 9.98 13.14 -14.10
N ALA A 311 10.46 11.98 -13.64
CA ALA A 311 10.35 11.56 -12.24
C ALA A 311 11.56 10.72 -11.79
N HIS A 312 12.64 11.38 -11.36
CA HIS A 312 13.84 10.72 -10.84
C HIS A 312 13.77 10.41 -9.33
N GLY A 313 12.77 10.92 -8.63
CA GLY A 313 12.53 10.68 -7.21
C GLY A 313 11.91 9.29 -6.97
N VAL A 314 12.62 8.24 -7.37
CA VAL A 314 12.23 6.83 -7.27
C VAL A 314 13.42 5.99 -6.83
N SER A 315 13.17 4.79 -6.30
CA SER A 315 14.23 3.86 -5.90
C SER A 315 14.89 3.19 -7.11
N HIS A 316 14.12 2.86 -8.15
CA HIS A 316 14.57 2.16 -9.36
C HIS A 316 14.55 3.11 -10.57
N ILE A 317 15.73 3.55 -11.01
CA ILE A 317 15.90 4.45 -12.16
C ILE A 317 15.99 3.60 -13.43
N GLU A 318 14.93 3.61 -14.24
CA GLU A 318 14.87 2.87 -15.50
C GLU A 318 14.65 3.84 -16.67
N SER A 319 15.65 4.02 -17.53
CA SER A 319 15.59 4.96 -18.67
C SER A 319 14.70 4.45 -19.80
N GLY A 320 14.18 5.36 -20.64
CA GLY A 320 13.31 5.04 -21.78
C GLY A 320 11.85 4.82 -21.37
N GLY A 321 11.38 5.59 -20.38
CA GLY A 321 10.04 5.50 -19.83
C GLY A 321 9.00 6.40 -20.50
N LEU A 322 7.79 6.42 -19.92
CA LEU A 322 6.69 7.24 -20.39
C LEU A 322 6.93 8.73 -20.08
N SER A 323 6.43 9.63 -20.92
CA SER A 323 6.24 11.01 -20.49
C SER A 323 5.04 11.13 -19.56
N LEU A 324 4.97 12.21 -18.78
CA LEU A 324 3.79 12.50 -17.98
C LEU A 324 2.53 12.63 -18.86
N ARG A 325 2.65 13.17 -20.08
CA ARG A 325 1.52 13.30 -20.99
C ARG A 325 1.04 11.94 -21.51
N ASP A 326 1.93 10.97 -21.71
CA ASP A 326 1.54 9.60 -22.11
C ASP A 326 0.63 8.97 -21.04
N VAL A 327 1.03 9.04 -19.77
CA VAL A 327 0.22 8.52 -18.65
C VAL A 327 -1.13 9.25 -18.58
N LEU A 328 -1.14 10.58 -18.71
CA LEU A 328 -2.37 11.38 -18.66
C LEU A 328 -3.30 11.08 -19.85
N ASN A 329 -2.78 10.92 -21.06
CA ASN A 329 -3.60 10.57 -22.23
C ASN A 329 -4.33 9.23 -22.00
N ILE A 330 -3.60 8.21 -21.55
CA ILE A 330 -4.18 6.89 -21.25
C ILE A 330 -5.20 7.02 -20.11
N LEU A 331 -4.86 7.71 -19.03
CA LEU A 331 -5.75 7.88 -17.87
C LEU A 331 -7.02 8.66 -18.20
N HIS A 332 -6.92 9.76 -18.95
CA HIS A 332 -8.04 10.60 -19.34
C HIS A 332 -8.97 9.88 -20.32
N ASN A 333 -8.44 9.06 -21.22
CA ASN A 333 -9.26 8.34 -22.20
C ASN A 333 -9.76 6.96 -21.72
N LEU A 334 -9.25 6.45 -20.59
CA LEU A 334 -9.67 5.18 -20.01
C LEU A 334 -11.19 5.14 -19.78
N LYS A 335 -11.85 4.17 -20.40
CA LYS A 335 -13.28 3.89 -20.22
C LYS A 335 -13.45 2.77 -19.18
N GLY A 336 -14.17 3.06 -18.10
CA GLY A 336 -14.45 2.07 -17.06
C GLY A 336 -14.91 2.72 -15.76
N ASN A 337 -15.52 1.92 -14.88
CA ASN A 337 -15.89 2.38 -13.54
C ASN A 337 -14.68 2.23 -12.59
N ILE A 338 -13.91 3.30 -12.36
CA ILE A 338 -12.75 3.25 -11.47
C ILE A 338 -13.19 3.15 -10.00
N VAL A 339 -13.06 1.97 -9.39
CA VAL A 339 -13.51 1.67 -8.02
C VAL A 339 -12.48 2.01 -6.95
N GLY A 340 -11.23 2.19 -7.36
CA GLY A 340 -10.13 2.67 -6.52
C GLY A 340 -8.88 2.84 -7.35
N GLY A 341 -7.81 3.34 -6.74
CA GLY A 341 -6.51 3.40 -7.37
C GLY A 341 -5.42 3.80 -6.39
N GLY A 342 -4.18 3.84 -6.84
CA GLY A 342 -3.04 4.20 -5.99
C GLY A 342 -1.88 4.76 -6.79
N VAL A 343 -1.11 5.63 -6.14
CA VAL A 343 0.18 6.11 -6.65
C VAL A 343 1.26 5.73 -5.63
N VAL A 344 2.26 4.97 -6.07
CA VAL A 344 3.26 4.31 -5.22
C VAL A 344 4.69 4.68 -5.66
N GLU A 345 5.69 4.28 -4.87
CA GLU A 345 7.13 4.29 -5.24
C GLU A 345 7.76 5.67 -5.50
N TYR A 346 7.04 6.76 -5.20
CA TYR A 346 7.69 8.05 -5.02
C TYR A 346 8.62 7.98 -3.82
N ASN A 347 9.90 8.26 -4.02
CA ASN A 347 10.93 8.27 -3.00
C ASN A 347 11.43 9.71 -2.75
N PRO A 348 10.95 10.39 -1.70
CA PRO A 348 11.37 11.77 -1.39
C PRO A 348 12.86 11.95 -1.11
N GLN A 349 13.57 10.90 -0.69
CA GLN A 349 15.01 10.96 -0.41
C GLN A 349 15.85 10.94 -1.69
N ARG A 350 15.22 10.60 -2.82
CA ARG A 350 15.82 10.56 -4.16
C ARG A 350 15.37 11.72 -5.05
N ASP A 351 14.40 12.51 -4.60
CA ASP A 351 13.89 13.65 -5.36
C ASP A 351 14.90 14.81 -5.37
N ALA A 352 14.75 15.71 -6.35
CA ALA A 352 15.57 16.89 -6.47
C ALA A 352 15.23 17.87 -5.35
N THR A 353 16.16 18.80 -5.08
CA THR A 353 15.98 19.83 -4.05
C THR A 353 14.77 20.73 -4.29
N ASN A 354 14.31 20.83 -5.55
CA ASN A 354 13.10 21.56 -5.93
C ASN A 354 11.80 20.72 -5.81
N ASN A 355 11.87 19.46 -5.36
CA ASN A 355 10.75 18.53 -5.21
C ASN A 355 9.97 18.26 -6.53
N MET A 356 10.67 18.20 -7.65
CA MET A 356 10.06 17.98 -8.97
C MET A 356 9.19 16.71 -9.01
N SER A 357 9.71 15.58 -8.51
CA SER A 357 8.98 14.32 -8.53
C SER A 357 7.79 14.35 -7.58
N ALA A 358 7.87 15.03 -6.44
CA ALA A 358 6.72 15.27 -5.56
C ALA A 358 5.57 15.96 -6.30
N LEU A 359 5.86 16.99 -7.10
CA LEU A 359 4.87 17.74 -7.88
C LEU A 359 4.28 16.89 -9.03
N VAL A 360 5.09 16.06 -9.66
CA VAL A 360 4.63 15.10 -10.68
C VAL A 360 3.71 14.05 -10.07
N THR A 361 4.12 13.43 -8.97
CA THR A 361 3.31 12.46 -8.20
C THR A 361 2.00 13.09 -7.72
N ALA A 362 2.04 14.32 -7.20
CA ALA A 362 0.83 15.05 -6.82
C ALA A 362 -0.11 15.24 -8.02
N LYS A 363 0.41 15.57 -9.21
CA LYS A 363 -0.41 15.69 -10.41
C LYS A 363 -1.05 14.37 -10.82
N LEU A 364 -0.34 13.24 -10.75
CA LEU A 364 -0.91 11.91 -10.99
C LEU A 364 -2.08 11.62 -10.02
N VAL A 365 -1.91 11.93 -8.73
CA VAL A 365 -2.98 11.78 -7.72
C VAL A 365 -4.19 12.67 -8.05
N LYS A 366 -3.96 13.93 -8.44
CA LYS A 366 -5.04 14.87 -8.81
C LYS A 366 -5.86 14.36 -9.99
N GLU A 367 -5.20 13.90 -11.04
CA GLU A 367 -5.88 13.44 -12.25
C GLU A 367 -6.58 12.10 -12.02
N LEU A 368 -5.98 11.18 -11.25
CA LEU A 368 -6.65 9.93 -10.85
C LEU A 368 -7.87 10.20 -9.96
N ALA A 369 -7.77 11.14 -9.01
CA ALA A 369 -8.92 11.60 -8.24
C ALA A 369 -10.03 12.15 -9.15
N ALA A 370 -9.67 12.95 -10.16
CA ALA A 370 -10.63 13.47 -11.13
C ALA A 370 -11.39 12.34 -11.84
N LYS A 371 -10.71 11.26 -12.25
CA LYS A 371 -11.35 10.12 -12.92
C LYS A 371 -12.21 9.25 -12.00
N ILE A 372 -11.86 9.15 -10.71
CA ILE A 372 -12.66 8.41 -9.72
C ILE A 372 -13.91 9.21 -9.32
N SER A 373 -13.77 10.52 -9.12
CA SER A 373 -14.85 11.39 -8.66
C SER A 373 -15.98 11.48 -9.67
N LYS A 374 -17.24 11.35 -9.24
CA LYS A 374 -18.43 11.56 -10.08
C LYS A 374 -19.71 11.69 -9.27
#